data_AF-A0A443IKE6-F1
#
_entry.id   AF-A0A443IKE6-F1
#
_cell.length_a   1.000
_cell.length_b   1.000
_cell.length_c   1.000
_cell.angle_alpha   90.00
_cell.angle_beta   90.00
_cell.angle_gamma   90.00
#
_symmetry.space_group_name_H-M   'P 1'
#
loop_
_entity.id
_entity.type
_entity.pdbx_description
1 polymer ?
#
loop_
_entity_poly.entity_id
_entity_poly.type
_entity_poly.pdbx_seq_one_letter_code
_entity_poly.pdbx_strand_id
1 'polypeptide(L)'
;MENNTAEWIYLDINLITAFLLISGQITMNGMFVQPAGGFSIPLQGPITGGRRLAGKSKIATIVIDSIDLILALLLIFGQISVRGTLIGSGFFSIVVSGPIFGVPKTEVAPETKKQFFDHLGDYFKT
;
A
#
# COMPACT_ATOMS: atom_id res chain seq x y z
N MET A 1 23.63 12.34 11.95
CA MET A 1 23.06 11.24 11.13
C MET A 1 21.65 11.66 10.77
N GLU A 2 21.40 11.86 9.48
CA GLU A 2 20.10 12.31 8.96
C GLU A 2 19.08 11.19 9.17
N ASN A 3 18.02 11.46 9.94
CA ASN A 3 17.25 10.44 10.64
C ASN A 3 16.21 9.74 9.73
N ASN A 4 16.60 9.14 8.59
CA ASN A 4 15.74 8.61 7.50
C ASN A 4 14.76 7.48 7.86
N THR A 5 14.54 7.20 9.14
CA THR A 5 13.67 6.16 9.68
C THR A 5 12.26 6.16 9.08
N ALA A 6 11.65 7.33 8.84
CA ALA A 6 10.30 7.39 8.27
C ALA A 6 10.26 6.87 6.82
N GLU A 7 11.25 7.19 5.99
CA GLU A 7 11.34 6.69 4.61
C GLU A 7 11.55 5.17 4.59
N TRP A 8 12.38 4.65 5.50
CA TRP A 8 12.57 3.20 5.68
C TRP A 8 11.28 2.49 6.07
N ILE A 9 10.48 3.08 6.96
CA ILE A 9 9.16 2.52 7.33
C ILE A 9 8.23 2.43 6.11
N TYR A 10 8.16 3.49 5.29
CA TYR A 10 7.33 3.43 4.07
C TYR A 10 7.84 2.40 3.06
N LEU A 11 9.17 2.26 2.92
CA LEU A 11 9.77 1.23 2.09
C LEU A 11 9.42 -0.17 2.60
N ASP A 12 9.57 -0.42 3.90
CA ASP A 12 9.24 -1.71 4.53
C ASP A 12 7.77 -2.05 4.32
N ILE A 13 6.86 -1.09 4.53
CA ILE A 13 5.43 -1.27 4.29
C ILE A 13 5.15 -1.61 2.82
N ASN A 14 5.80 -0.93 1.87
CA ASN A 14 5.67 -1.22 0.45
C ASN A 14 6.17 -2.64 0.11
N LEU A 15 7.31 -3.06 0.66
CA LEU A 15 7.88 -4.38 0.43
C LEU A 15 7.04 -5.49 1.05
N ILE A 16 6.53 -5.30 2.27
CA ILE A 16 5.60 -6.23 2.92
C ILE A 16 4.33 -6.36 2.06
N THR A 17 3.78 -5.24 1.61
CA THR A 17 2.58 -5.25 0.74
C THR A 17 2.84 -5.96 -0.58
N ALA A 18 4.00 -5.74 -1.21
CA ALA A 18 4.41 -6.46 -2.42
C ALA A 18 4.54 -7.96 -2.20
N PHE A 19 5.13 -8.39 -1.08
CA PHE A 19 5.24 -9.80 -0.73
C PHE A 19 3.87 -10.45 -0.50
N LEU A 20 2.95 -9.73 0.17
CA LEU A 20 1.58 -10.21 0.37
C LEU A 20 0.80 -10.36 -0.95
N LEU A 21 1.05 -9.49 -1.95
CA LEU A 21 0.51 -9.63 -3.30
C LEU A 21 1.06 -10.88 -4.01
N ILE A 22 2.39 -11.04 -4.02
CA ILE A 22 3.04 -12.18 -4.69
C ILE A 22 2.63 -13.52 -4.08
N SER A 23 2.44 -13.56 -2.76
CA SER A 23 1.97 -14.75 -2.04
C SER A 23 0.45 -14.98 -2.12
N GLY A 24 -0.30 -14.05 -2.73
CA GLY A 24 -1.76 -14.12 -2.86
C GLY A 24 -2.53 -13.92 -1.54
N GLN A 25 -1.87 -13.41 -0.49
CA GLN A 25 -2.50 -13.09 0.79
C GLN A 25 -3.37 -11.82 0.70
N ILE A 26 -3.05 -10.94 -0.24
CA ILE A 26 -3.89 -9.84 -0.69
C ILE A 26 -3.89 -9.81 -2.22
N THR A 27 -4.90 -9.19 -2.81
CA THR A 27 -5.08 -9.03 -4.26
C THR A 27 -5.91 -7.79 -4.52
N MET A 28 -5.91 -7.28 -5.75
CA MET A 28 -6.77 -6.16 -6.13
C MET A 28 -8.26 -6.49 -5.91
N ASN A 29 -9.02 -5.56 -5.33
CA ASN A 29 -10.48 -5.68 -5.19
C ASN A 29 -11.24 -4.55 -5.93
N GLY A 30 -10.64 -4.01 -6.99
CA GLY A 30 -11.22 -2.97 -7.82
C GLY A 30 -10.31 -1.76 -7.96
N MET A 31 -10.91 -0.62 -8.28
CA MET A 31 -10.22 0.65 -8.47
C MET A 31 -11.10 1.78 -7.97
N PHE A 32 -10.53 2.68 -7.17
CA PHE A 32 -11.19 3.90 -6.71
C PHE A 32 -10.67 5.08 -7.52
N VAL A 33 -11.60 5.78 -8.17
CA VAL A 33 -11.30 7.03 -8.88
C VAL A 33 -11.35 8.18 -7.87
N GLN A 34 -10.31 9.00 -7.85
CA GLN A 34 -10.25 10.15 -6.95
C GLN A 34 -10.83 11.40 -7.66
N PRO A 35 -11.73 12.16 -7.01
CA PRO A 35 -12.33 13.35 -7.62
C PRO A 35 -11.32 14.42 -8.06
N ALA A 36 -10.19 14.52 -7.38
CA ALA A 36 -9.11 15.46 -7.68
C ALA A 36 -8.17 15.00 -8.82
N GLY A 37 -8.47 13.86 -9.45
CA GLY A 37 -7.63 13.23 -10.47
C GLY A 37 -6.91 11.99 -9.94
N GLY A 38 -6.70 11.03 -10.85
CA GLY A 38 -6.00 9.78 -10.59
C GLY A 38 -6.86 8.67 -9.99
N PHE A 39 -6.22 7.54 -9.70
CA PHE A 39 -6.88 6.37 -9.13
C PHE A 39 -6.04 5.68 -8.07
N SER A 40 -6.69 4.92 -7.21
CA SER A 40 -6.05 4.08 -6.19
C SER A 40 -6.62 2.68 -6.24
N ILE A 41 -5.82 1.72 -5.81
CA ILE A 41 -6.19 0.32 -5.86
C ILE A 41 -6.32 -0.18 -4.42
N PRO A 42 -7.53 -0.53 -3.96
CA PRO A 42 -7.70 -1.24 -2.71
C PRO A 42 -7.25 -2.69 -2.87
N LEU A 43 -6.32 -3.11 -2.00
CA LEU A 43 -5.83 -4.47 -1.91
C LEU A 43 -6.45 -5.16 -0.70
N GLN A 44 -7.02 -6.34 -0.90
CA GLN A 44 -7.69 -7.11 0.16
C GLN A 44 -7.42 -8.60 -0.04
N GLY A 45 -7.44 -9.38 1.04
CA GLY A 45 -7.43 -10.84 0.94
C GLY A 45 -7.58 -11.52 2.30
N PRO A 46 -7.25 -12.82 2.39
CA PRO A 46 -7.42 -13.62 3.61
C PRO A 46 -6.87 -12.98 4.88
N ILE A 47 -5.68 -12.37 4.82
CA ILE A 47 -5.04 -11.77 6.00
C ILE A 47 -5.74 -10.48 6.46
N THR A 48 -6.51 -9.83 5.58
CA THR A 48 -7.25 -8.60 5.90
C THR A 48 -8.75 -8.84 6.12
N GLY A 49 -9.15 -10.11 6.29
CA GLY A 49 -10.54 -10.52 6.53
C GLY A 49 -11.37 -10.69 5.25
N GLY A 50 -10.79 -10.47 4.07
CA GLY A 50 -11.45 -10.66 2.79
C GLY A 50 -11.22 -12.04 2.18
N ARG A 51 -11.75 -12.23 0.97
CA ARG A 51 -11.42 -13.37 0.11
C ARG A 51 -10.46 -12.93 -0.98
N ARG A 52 -9.53 -13.80 -1.35
CA ARG A 52 -8.72 -13.57 -2.55
C ARG A 52 -9.63 -13.57 -3.78
N LEU A 53 -9.57 -12.49 -4.55
CA LEU A 53 -10.18 -12.41 -5.88
C LEU A 53 -9.59 -13.48 -6.79
N ALA A 54 -10.46 -14.28 -7.41
CA ALA A 54 -10.09 -15.27 -8.41
C ALA A 54 -11.10 -15.21 -9.55
N GLY A 55 -10.61 -15.42 -10.77
CA GLY A 55 -11.45 -15.41 -11.97
C GLY A 55 -12.37 -16.62 -12.02
N LYS A 56 -13.50 -16.50 -12.73
CA LYS A 56 -14.39 -17.64 -13.02
C LYS A 56 -13.75 -18.71 -13.91
N SER A 57 -12.62 -18.38 -14.55
CA SER A 57 -11.82 -19.30 -15.37
C SER A 57 -10.34 -19.22 -14.97
N LYS A 58 -9.57 -20.23 -15.39
CA LYS A 58 -8.11 -20.25 -15.20
C LYS A 58 -7.45 -19.03 -15.85
N ILE A 59 -7.88 -18.67 -17.06
CA ILE A 59 -7.34 -17.50 -17.80
C ILE A 59 -7.62 -16.21 -17.04
N ALA A 60 -8.84 -16.02 -16.53
CA ALA A 60 -9.17 -14.83 -15.75
C ALA A 60 -8.36 -14.75 -14.46
N THR A 61 -8.10 -15.89 -13.82
CA THR A 61 -7.23 -15.96 -12.63
C THR A 61 -5.79 -15.59 -12.96
N ILE A 62 -5.23 -16.09 -14.07
CA ILE A 62 -3.89 -15.73 -14.53
C ILE A 62 -3.78 -14.23 -14.80
N VAL A 63 -4.82 -13.62 -15.38
CA VAL A 63 -4.84 -12.16 -15.63
C VAL A 63 -4.83 -11.39 -14.30
N ILE A 64 -5.64 -11.78 -13.32
CA ILE A 64 -5.65 -11.15 -11.98
C ILE A 64 -4.27 -11.30 -11.32
N ASP A 65 -3.70 -12.50 -11.34
CA ASP A 65 -2.37 -12.77 -10.76
C ASP A 65 -1.26 -11.97 -11.45
N SER A 66 -1.39 -11.75 -12.76
CA SER A 66 -0.44 -10.92 -13.52
C SER A 66 -0.55 -9.45 -13.10
N ILE A 67 -1.76 -8.95 -12.84
CA ILE A 67 -1.95 -7.58 -12.35
C ILE A 67 -1.38 -7.45 -10.94
N ASP A 68 -1.65 -8.41 -10.05
CA ASP A 68 -1.08 -8.40 -8.68
C ASP A 68 0.46 -8.41 -8.71
N LEU A 69 1.07 -9.18 -9.60
CA LEU A 69 2.51 -9.19 -9.81
C LEU A 69 3.03 -7.83 -10.29
N ILE A 70 2.36 -7.19 -11.26
CA ILE A 70 2.73 -5.86 -11.74
C ILE A 70 2.65 -4.84 -10.59
N LEU A 71 1.59 -4.87 -9.79
CA LEU A 71 1.43 -3.98 -8.64
C LEU A 71 2.53 -4.20 -7.59
N ALA A 72 2.91 -5.45 -7.33
CA ALA A 72 4.02 -5.77 -6.44
C ALA A 72 5.35 -5.19 -6.96
N LEU A 73 5.64 -5.31 -8.26
CA LEU A 73 6.84 -4.72 -8.86
C LEU A 73 6.83 -3.19 -8.79
N LEU A 74 5.69 -2.54 -9.02
CA LEU A 74 5.55 -1.09 -8.90
C LEU A 74 5.79 -0.61 -7.46
N LEU A 75 5.38 -1.38 -6.44
CA LEU A 75 5.67 -1.11 -5.03
C LEU A 75 7.17 -1.25 -4.73
N ILE A 76 7.80 -2.32 -5.22
CA ILE A 76 9.24 -2.59 -5.03
C ILE A 76 10.09 -1.48 -5.68
N PHE A 77 9.71 -1.03 -6.88
CA PHE A 77 10.40 0.07 -7.57
C PHE A 77 9.97 1.47 -7.13
N GLY A 78 9.10 1.57 -6.11
CA GLY A 78 8.64 2.85 -5.56
C GLY A 78 7.86 3.73 -6.55
N GLN A 79 7.29 3.13 -7.61
CA GLN A 79 6.42 3.83 -8.58
C GLN A 79 5.02 4.07 -8.01
N ILE A 80 4.60 3.22 -7.08
CA ILE A 80 3.43 3.40 -6.23
C ILE A 80 3.82 3.15 -4.78
N SER A 81 2.97 3.56 -3.85
CA SER A 81 3.19 3.35 -2.42
C SER A 81 1.88 3.12 -1.70
N VAL A 82 1.97 2.47 -0.55
CA VAL A 82 0.85 2.39 0.40
C VAL A 82 0.54 3.80 0.90
N ARG A 83 -0.72 4.19 0.77
CA ARG A 83 -1.23 5.50 1.19
C ARG A 83 -2.07 5.45 2.44
N GLY A 84 -2.56 4.27 2.81
CA GLY A 84 -3.33 4.07 4.02
C GLY A 84 -4.16 2.81 3.94
N THR A 85 -5.16 2.75 4.81
CA THR A 85 -6.06 1.61 4.94
C THR A 85 -7.50 2.09 4.89
N LEU A 86 -8.35 1.37 4.15
CA LEU A 86 -9.80 1.53 4.20
C LEU A 86 -10.38 0.43 5.07
N ILE A 87 -11.21 0.80 6.04
CA ILE A 87 -11.85 -0.15 6.95
C ILE A 87 -13.29 -0.36 6.49
N GLY A 88 -13.67 -1.62 6.30
CA GLY A 88 -15.03 -2.07 6.01
C GLY A 88 -15.59 -2.93 7.13
N SER A 89 -16.83 -3.38 6.97
CA SER A 89 -17.45 -4.30 7.94
C SER A 89 -16.81 -5.69 7.82
N GLY A 90 -15.99 -6.06 8.80
CA GLY A 90 -15.34 -7.37 8.88
C GLY A 90 -14.07 -7.53 8.03
N PHE A 91 -13.57 -6.44 7.44
CA PHE A 91 -12.32 -6.45 6.68
C PHE A 91 -11.66 -5.08 6.65
N PHE A 92 -10.39 -5.04 6.24
CA PHE A 92 -9.75 -3.81 5.79
C PHE A 92 -9.04 -4.03 4.45
N SER A 93 -8.77 -2.94 3.76
CA SER A 93 -8.03 -2.93 2.50
C SER A 93 -6.84 -2.01 2.61
N ILE A 94 -5.69 -2.43 2.11
CA ILE A 94 -4.50 -1.59 1.97
C ILE A 94 -4.66 -0.81 0.66
N VAL A 95 -4.63 0.51 0.73
CA VAL A 95 -4.82 1.36 -0.46
C VAL A 95 -3.47 1.75 -1.01
N VAL A 96 -3.21 1.41 -2.28
CA VAL A 96 -1.98 1.77 -2.98
C VAL A 96 -2.26 2.76 -4.10
N SER A 97 -1.37 3.73 -4.28
CA SER A 97 -1.35 4.62 -5.45
C SER A 97 0.00 5.35 -5.58
N GLY A 98 0.20 6.09 -6.66
CA GLY A 98 1.40 6.88 -6.90
C GLY A 98 1.38 7.62 -8.23
N PRO A 99 2.53 8.21 -8.64
CA PRO A 99 2.61 9.10 -9.79
C PRO A 99 2.08 8.51 -11.08
N ILE A 100 2.33 7.23 -11.32
CA ILE A 100 1.83 6.51 -12.51
C ILE A 100 0.30 6.42 -12.56
N PHE A 101 -0.38 6.56 -11.41
CA PHE A 101 -1.83 6.60 -11.32
C PHE A 101 -2.39 8.02 -11.20
N GLY A 102 -1.58 9.05 -11.49
CA GLY A 102 -1.98 10.46 -11.44
C GLY A 102 -2.05 11.04 -10.02
N VAL A 103 -1.39 10.39 -9.06
CA VAL A 103 -1.40 10.79 -7.65
C VAL A 103 0.03 11.15 -7.22
N PRO A 104 0.27 12.27 -6.54
CA PRO A 104 1.63 12.65 -6.13
C PRO A 104 2.34 11.54 -5.33
N LYS A 105 3.66 11.53 -5.33
CA LYS A 105 4.40 10.62 -4.45
C LYS A 105 4.18 11.04 -2.99
N THR A 106 4.04 10.07 -2.08
CA THR A 106 4.03 10.37 -0.65
C THR A 106 5.47 10.66 -0.23
N GLU A 107 5.73 11.89 0.19
CA GLU A 107 7.02 12.33 0.72
C GLU A 107 6.85 12.74 2.18
N VAL A 108 7.84 12.41 3.01
CA VAL A 108 7.83 12.83 4.42
C VAL A 108 8.48 14.19 4.49
N ALA A 109 7.69 15.21 4.83
CA ALA A 109 8.23 16.55 5.07
C ALA A 109 9.25 16.50 6.22
N PRO A 110 10.43 17.15 6.09
CA PRO A 110 11.48 17.12 7.11
C PRO A 110 11.00 17.57 8.50
N GLU A 111 10.12 18.56 8.54
CA GLU A 111 9.48 19.09 9.74
C GLU A 111 8.57 18.09 10.46
N THR A 112 7.78 17.29 9.73
CA THR A 112 6.88 16.27 10.30
C THR A 112 7.68 15.15 10.96
N LYS A 113 8.82 14.79 10.37
CA LYS A 113 9.76 13.80 10.89
C LYS A 113 10.33 14.24 12.23
N LYS A 114 10.74 15.51 12.36
CA LYS A 114 11.24 16.08 13.61
C LYS A 114 10.17 16.05 14.71
N GLN A 115 8.96 16.53 14.41
CA GLN A 115 7.86 16.57 15.39
C GLN A 115 7.46 15.17 15.90
N PHE A 116 7.44 14.16 15.03
CA PHE A 116 7.14 12.78 15.43
C PHE A 116 8.17 12.23 16.42
N PHE A 117 9.46 12.37 16.12
CA PHE A 117 10.52 11.86 17.00
C PHE A 117 10.64 12.63 18.31
N ASP A 118 10.41 13.94 18.30
CA ASP A 118 10.36 14.76 19.51
C ASP A 118 9.22 14.26 20.43
N HIS A 119 8.01 14.08 19.88
CA HIS A 119 6.85 13.58 20.62
C HIS A 119 7.03 12.14 21.13
N LEU A 120 7.62 11.25 20.33
CA LEU A 120 7.89 9.87 20.73
C LEU A 120 8.93 9.82 21.86
N GLY A 121 9.97 10.66 21.78
CA GLY A 121 11.02 10.75 22.79
C GLY A 121 10.50 11.22 24.15
N ASP A 122 9.47 12.07 24.17
CA ASP A 122 8.81 12.49 25.42
C ASP A 122 7.98 11.35 26.03
N TYR A 123 7.36 10.50 25.20
CA TYR A 123 6.54 9.37 25.64
C TYR A 123 7.36 8.29 26.38
N PHE A 124 8.63 8.12 26.03
CA PHE A 124 9.54 7.15 26.67
C PHE A 124 10.38 7.74 27.82
N LYS A 125 10.22 9.03 28.14
CA LYS A 125 10.88 9.69 29.28
C LYS A 125 10.01 9.78 30.53
N THR A 126 8.72 9.48 30.42
CA THR A 126 7.78 9.22 31.53
C THR A 126 7.79 7.75 31.91
#